data_AF-A0A538SX54-F1
#
_entry.id   AF-A0A538SX54-F1
#
_cell.length_a   1.000
_cell.length_b   1.000
_cell.length_c   1.000
_cell.angle_alpha   90.00
_cell.angle_beta   90.00
_cell.angle_gamma   90.00
#
_symmetry.space_group_name_H-M   'P 1'
#
loop_
_entity.id
_entity.type
_entity.pdbx_description
1 polymer ?
#
loop_
_entity_poly.entity_id
_entity_poly.type
_entity_poly.pdbx_seq_one_letter_code
_entity_poly.pdbx_strand_id
1 'polypeptide(L)'
;MRNALQRIRGACGGRRTRSEAEPHSAASRPLQAGRHAMKVKGGRLDFLAPHLLRSQLLRPGFVSLSLRMGFAQQMPAWARLQFTNAGVSPEDLDRVLGRISGLTSWADEWESLGRAHEQAGRDALALGRPNDAARRFLTASAAYNFAQYVIFLDHERKRALHEACVRAYAQAAPLLRPPATPFEVPYRRHTMRGFLRVPPGRRPAPVVVLFHGTNAVKEELHWWSEALLERGLATII
;
A
#
# COMPACT_ATOMS: atom_id res chain seq x y z
N MET A 1 38.61 4.78 48.54
CA MET A 1 39.47 4.02 47.61
C MET A 1 39.16 4.46 46.18
N ARG A 2 40.16 5.11 45.55
CA ARG A 2 40.44 5.30 44.10
C ARG A 2 39.35 5.97 43.23
N ASN A 3 39.53 7.23 42.79
CA ASN A 3 40.28 7.69 41.60
C ASN A 3 39.82 6.97 40.30
N ALA A 4 39.47 7.61 39.18
CA ALA A 4 40.13 8.77 38.58
C ALA A 4 39.37 9.39 37.38
N LEU A 5 39.45 10.73 37.30
CA LEU A 5 39.81 11.57 36.14
C LEU A 5 38.80 11.91 35.02
N GLN A 6 38.34 13.17 35.11
CA GLN A 6 37.98 14.09 34.02
C GLN A 6 39.14 14.37 33.04
N ARG A 7 38.78 15.04 31.93
CA ARG A 7 39.56 15.80 30.92
C ARG A 7 40.03 14.95 29.74
N ILE A 8 39.70 15.33 28.50
CA ILE A 8 40.48 16.29 27.70
C ILE A 8 39.58 17.13 26.78
N ARG A 9 39.80 18.45 26.77
CA ARG A 9 39.41 19.44 25.74
C ARG A 9 40.68 20.04 25.14
N GLY A 10 40.66 20.28 23.81
CA GLY A 10 41.50 21.25 23.06
C GLY A 10 42.84 20.69 22.53
N ALA A 11 43.41 21.10 21.39
CA ALA A 11 43.04 22.06 20.34
C ALA A 11 44.05 21.97 19.16
N CYS A 12 43.68 22.54 18.01
CA CYS A 12 44.53 23.14 16.95
C CYS A 12 45.50 22.32 16.08
N GLY A 13 45.18 22.30 14.77
CA GLY A 13 45.94 23.05 13.75
C GLY A 13 47.22 22.43 13.17
N GLY A 14 47.19 22.03 11.89
CA GLY A 14 48.39 21.67 11.14
C GLY A 14 48.13 21.42 9.66
N ARG A 15 48.38 22.45 8.85
CA ARG A 15 48.40 22.47 7.38
C ARG A 15 49.45 21.48 6.84
N ARG A 16 49.11 20.64 5.84
CA ARG A 16 50.08 20.07 4.89
C ARG A 16 49.55 20.09 3.45
N THR A 17 50.17 21.00 2.70
CA THR A 17 50.53 21.01 1.28
C THR A 17 50.04 19.88 0.35
N ARG A 18 49.32 20.33 -0.68
CA ARG A 18 49.37 19.97 -2.12
C ARG A 18 50.38 18.87 -2.51
N SER A 19 49.86 17.82 -3.12
CA SER A 19 50.56 17.01 -4.12
C SER A 19 49.65 16.89 -5.34
N GLU A 20 50.18 17.28 -6.48
CA GLU A 20 49.57 17.29 -7.81
C GLU A 20 49.25 15.87 -8.29
N ALA A 21 48.10 15.71 -8.91
CA ALA A 21 47.82 14.62 -9.85
C ALA A 21 46.93 15.19 -10.98
N GLU A 22 47.34 14.85 -12.20
CA GLU A 22 47.07 15.49 -13.48
C GLU A 22 45.60 15.55 -13.95
N PRO A 23 45.28 16.43 -14.92
CA PRO A 23 43.91 16.66 -15.37
C PRO A 23 43.53 15.64 -16.45
N HIS A 24 42.73 14.64 -16.09
CA HIS A 24 42.01 13.86 -17.09
C HIS A 24 40.81 14.65 -17.61
N SER A 25 41.03 15.23 -18.78
CA SER A 25 40.02 15.64 -19.76
C SER A 25 38.94 14.57 -19.92
N ALA A 26 37.72 14.91 -19.52
CA ALA A 26 36.51 14.28 -20.04
C ALA A 26 35.48 15.40 -20.23
N ALA A 27 35.43 15.91 -21.45
CA ALA A 27 34.42 16.84 -21.92
C ALA A 27 33.02 16.33 -21.49
N SER A 28 32.36 17.09 -20.62
CA SER A 28 30.97 16.88 -20.26
C SER A 28 30.11 17.16 -21.49
N ARG A 29 29.80 16.11 -22.27
CA ARG A 29 28.72 16.16 -23.25
C ARG A 29 27.42 16.40 -22.47
N PRO A 30 26.65 17.47 -22.73
CA PRO A 30 25.33 17.57 -22.17
C PRO A 30 24.53 16.40 -22.73
N LEU A 31 23.99 15.57 -21.82
CA LEU A 31 22.94 14.61 -22.15
C LEU A 31 21.82 15.39 -22.83
N GLN A 32 21.72 15.28 -24.15
CA GLN A 32 20.54 15.70 -24.88
C GLN A 32 19.41 14.80 -24.39
N ALA A 33 18.70 15.29 -23.37
CA ALA A 33 17.38 14.81 -23.03
C ALA A 33 16.50 15.13 -24.23
N GLY A 34 16.45 14.20 -25.18
CA GLY A 34 15.45 14.20 -26.24
C GLY A 34 14.10 14.26 -25.54
N ARG A 35 13.48 15.43 -25.56
CA ARG A 35 12.09 15.63 -25.15
C ARG A 35 11.21 14.92 -26.18
N HIS A 36 11.16 13.60 -26.13
CA HIS A 36 9.99 12.88 -26.58
C HIS A 36 8.92 13.09 -25.52
N ALA A 37 8.28 14.26 -25.61
CA ALA A 37 7.00 14.49 -24.98
C ALA A 37 6.05 13.43 -25.55
N MET A 38 5.89 12.34 -24.80
CA MET A 38 4.82 11.38 -25.07
C MET A 38 3.52 12.16 -24.90
N LYS A 39 2.99 12.63 -26.03
CA LYS A 39 1.73 13.35 -26.10
C LYS A 39 0.66 12.30 -25.84
N VAL A 40 0.32 12.12 -24.56
CA VAL A 40 -0.86 11.36 -24.15
C VAL A 40 -2.01 12.06 -24.87
N LYS A 41 -2.59 11.40 -25.89
CA LYS A 41 -3.81 11.88 -26.52
C LYS A 41 -4.83 12.02 -25.39
N GLY A 42 -5.17 13.26 -25.03
CA GLY A 42 -6.27 13.56 -24.14
C GLY A 42 -7.53 12.95 -24.75
N GLY A 43 -7.89 11.75 -24.32
CA GLY A 43 -9.20 11.20 -24.59
C GLY A 43 -10.20 12.05 -23.83
N ARG A 44 -11.23 12.57 -24.50
CA ARG A 44 -12.43 13.31 -24.05
C ARG A 44 -12.62 13.58 -22.53
N LEU A 45 -11.60 14.05 -21.82
CA LEU A 45 -11.61 14.36 -20.39
C LEU A 45 -11.59 15.88 -20.17
N ASP A 46 -11.37 16.67 -21.22
CA ASP A 46 -11.52 18.13 -21.18
C ASP A 46 -13.00 18.56 -21.03
N PHE A 47 -13.95 17.64 -21.25
CA PHE A 47 -15.37 17.83 -20.90
C PHE A 47 -15.70 17.57 -19.43
N LEU A 48 -14.75 17.04 -18.65
CA LEU A 48 -14.95 16.71 -17.25
C LEU A 48 -14.42 17.79 -16.29
N ALA A 49 -13.83 18.88 -16.77
CA ALA A 49 -13.47 20.03 -15.95
C ALA A 49 -14.65 21.03 -15.81
N PRO A 50 -15.68 20.67 -15.00
CA PRO A 50 -16.08 21.56 -13.91
C PRO A 50 -16.40 20.77 -12.61
N HIS A 51 -15.59 19.75 -12.29
CA HIS A 51 -15.92 18.73 -11.29
C HIS A 51 -15.77 19.16 -9.81
N LEU A 52 -15.17 20.32 -9.51
CA LEU A 52 -15.06 20.79 -8.12
C LEU A 52 -16.33 21.52 -7.61
N LEU A 53 -17.13 22.13 -8.50
CA LEU A 53 -18.45 22.68 -8.14
C LEU A 53 -19.61 21.69 -8.35
N ARG A 54 -19.42 20.63 -9.16
CA ARG A 54 -20.42 19.56 -9.37
C ARG A 54 -20.34 18.40 -8.37
N SER A 55 -19.26 18.30 -7.59
CA SER A 55 -19.03 17.19 -6.64
C SER A 55 -20.07 17.09 -5.52
N GLN A 56 -20.84 18.15 -5.26
CA GLN A 56 -21.96 18.11 -4.31
C GLN A 56 -23.31 17.75 -4.95
N LEU A 57 -23.39 17.59 -6.27
CA LEU A 57 -24.64 17.47 -7.03
C LEU A 57 -24.70 16.25 -7.96
N LEU A 58 -23.83 15.26 -7.78
CA LEU A 58 -24.14 13.93 -8.32
C LEU A 58 -25.27 13.36 -7.47
N ARG A 59 -26.52 13.65 -7.89
CA ARG A 59 -27.72 13.01 -7.35
C ARG A 59 -27.43 11.50 -7.25
N PRO A 60 -27.69 10.83 -6.11
CA PRO A 60 -27.46 9.40 -5.94
C PRO A 60 -27.98 8.55 -7.13
N GLY A 61 -29.06 9.02 -7.77
CA GLY A 61 -29.61 8.43 -8.99
C GLY A 61 -28.66 8.40 -10.20
N PHE A 62 -27.80 9.40 -10.42
CA PHE A 62 -26.85 9.40 -11.54
C PHE A 62 -25.70 8.41 -11.33
N VAL A 63 -25.16 8.32 -10.10
CA VAL A 63 -24.13 7.32 -9.76
C VAL A 63 -24.72 5.91 -9.82
N SER A 64 -25.94 5.72 -9.32
CA SER A 64 -26.61 4.42 -9.44
C SER A 64 -26.91 4.08 -10.90
N LEU A 65 -27.38 5.03 -11.71
CA LEU A 65 -27.66 4.81 -13.12
C LEU A 65 -26.37 4.48 -13.91
N SER A 66 -25.26 5.17 -13.65
CA SER A 66 -24.00 4.86 -14.34
C SER A 66 -23.46 3.48 -13.93
N LEU A 67 -23.50 3.12 -12.65
CA LEU A 67 -23.10 1.78 -12.22
C LEU A 67 -24.00 0.69 -12.83
N ARG A 68 -25.33 0.91 -12.89
CA ARG A 68 -26.26 0.00 -13.58
C ARG A 68 -25.98 -0.16 -15.07
N MET A 69 -25.52 0.90 -15.73
CA MET A 69 -25.14 0.89 -17.14
C MET A 69 -23.77 0.25 -17.40
N GLY A 70 -23.14 -0.37 -16.40
CA GLY A 70 -21.89 -1.11 -16.56
C GLY A 70 -20.64 -0.23 -16.61
N PHE A 71 -20.72 1.05 -16.24
CA PHE A 71 -19.55 1.94 -16.22
C PHE A 71 -18.45 1.48 -15.24
N ALA A 72 -18.77 0.61 -14.28
CA ALA A 72 -17.76 -0.04 -13.44
C ALA A 72 -16.75 -0.87 -14.27
N GLN A 73 -17.20 -1.57 -15.32
CA GLN A 73 -16.32 -2.32 -16.22
C GLN A 73 -15.46 -1.42 -17.10
N GLN A 74 -15.90 -0.18 -17.33
CA GLN A 74 -15.18 0.83 -18.11
C GLN A 74 -14.15 1.60 -17.27
N MET A 75 -13.79 1.09 -16.09
CA MET A 75 -12.77 1.68 -15.24
C MET A 75 -11.45 1.85 -16.03
N PRO A 76 -10.89 3.07 -16.09
CA PRO A 76 -9.68 3.32 -16.86
C PRO A 76 -8.49 2.55 -16.27
N ALA A 77 -7.53 2.19 -17.12
CA ALA A 77 -6.39 1.35 -16.73
C ALA A 77 -5.63 1.85 -15.49
N TRP A 78 -5.44 3.17 -15.37
CA TRP A 78 -4.78 3.76 -14.20
C TRP A 78 -5.56 3.57 -12.89
N ALA A 79 -6.90 3.56 -12.93
CA ALA A 79 -7.73 3.34 -11.75
C ALA A 79 -7.73 1.87 -11.34
N ARG A 80 -7.66 0.97 -12.33
CA ARG A 80 -7.50 -0.47 -12.10
C ARG A 80 -6.21 -0.82 -11.35
N LEU A 81 -5.15 -0.02 -11.53
CA LEU A 81 -3.87 -0.21 -10.83
C LEU A 81 -4.02 -0.18 -9.30
N GLN A 82 -4.97 0.59 -8.76
CA GLN A 82 -5.17 0.63 -7.31
C GLN A 82 -5.54 -0.76 -6.76
N PHE A 83 -6.36 -1.52 -7.49
CA PHE A 83 -6.81 -2.85 -7.09
C PHE A 83 -5.72 -3.89 -7.34
N THR A 84 -5.08 -3.84 -8.52
CA THR A 84 -4.06 -4.83 -8.87
C THR A 84 -2.78 -4.66 -8.06
N ASN A 85 -2.38 -3.43 -7.73
CA ASN A 85 -1.25 -3.17 -6.85
C ASN A 85 -1.53 -3.56 -5.40
N ALA A 86 -2.81 -3.70 -5.01
CA ALA A 86 -3.20 -4.21 -3.71
C ALA A 86 -3.28 -5.75 -3.66
N GLY A 87 -2.95 -6.45 -4.75
CA GLY A 87 -2.92 -7.92 -4.78
C GLY A 87 -4.22 -8.58 -5.24
N VAL A 88 -5.14 -7.81 -5.85
CA VAL A 88 -6.31 -8.36 -6.54
C VAL A 88 -5.91 -8.77 -7.95
N SER A 89 -6.26 -9.99 -8.38
CA SER A 89 -5.94 -10.41 -9.75
C SER A 89 -6.81 -9.67 -10.78
N PRO A 90 -6.34 -9.50 -12.02
CA PRO A 90 -7.17 -8.91 -13.08
C PRO A 90 -8.50 -9.65 -13.28
N GLU A 91 -8.49 -10.98 -13.17
CA GLU A 91 -9.68 -11.82 -13.32
C GLU A 91 -10.70 -11.60 -12.18
N ASP A 92 -10.22 -11.49 -10.94
CA ASP A 92 -11.07 -11.18 -9.80
C ASP A 92 -11.63 -9.76 -9.90
N LEU A 93 -10.82 -8.81 -10.34
CA LEU A 93 -11.26 -7.43 -10.57
C LEU A 93 -12.34 -7.38 -11.66
N ASP A 94 -12.13 -8.04 -12.80
CA ASP A 94 -13.13 -8.10 -13.88
C ASP A 94 -14.42 -8.78 -13.43
N ARG A 95 -14.32 -9.86 -12.65
CA ARG A 95 -15.49 -10.54 -12.08
C ARG A 95 -16.30 -9.61 -11.17
N VAL A 96 -15.63 -8.90 -10.26
CA VAL A 96 -16.31 -7.98 -9.33
C VAL A 96 -16.91 -6.79 -10.07
N LEU A 97 -16.13 -6.10 -10.92
CA LEU A 97 -16.63 -4.97 -11.72
C LEU A 97 -17.79 -5.38 -12.64
N GLY A 98 -17.79 -6.62 -13.11
CA GLY A 98 -18.86 -7.20 -13.92
C GLY A 98 -20.22 -7.27 -13.23
N ARG A 99 -20.24 -7.35 -11.90
CA ARG A 99 -21.45 -7.56 -11.07
C ARG A 99 -21.92 -6.30 -10.34
N ILE A 100 -21.07 -5.28 -10.29
CA ILE A 100 -21.41 -4.02 -9.64
C ILE A 100 -22.44 -3.25 -10.47
N SER A 101 -23.61 -3.03 -9.88
CA SER A 101 -24.72 -2.25 -10.44
C SER A 101 -25.08 -1.02 -9.60
N GLY A 102 -24.35 -0.78 -8.50
CA GLY A 102 -24.60 0.30 -7.54
C GLY A 102 -23.63 0.25 -6.35
N LEU A 103 -23.73 1.23 -5.44
CA LEU A 103 -22.86 1.29 -4.26
C LEU A 103 -23.11 0.15 -3.27
N THR A 104 -24.36 -0.30 -3.12
CA THR A 104 -24.66 -1.48 -2.28
C THR A 104 -24.01 -2.74 -2.84
N SER A 105 -24.21 -3.02 -4.14
CA SER A 105 -23.56 -4.16 -4.80
C SER A 105 -22.02 -4.04 -4.82
N TRP A 106 -21.46 -2.83 -4.76
CA TRP A 106 -20.02 -2.66 -4.61
C TRP A 106 -19.54 -3.29 -3.30
N ALA A 107 -20.13 -2.89 -2.17
CA ALA A 107 -19.75 -3.45 -0.88
C ALA A 107 -19.95 -4.96 -0.84
N ASP A 108 -21.09 -5.45 -1.35
CA ASP A 108 -21.44 -6.87 -1.28
C ASP A 108 -20.57 -7.76 -2.18
N GLU A 109 -20.25 -7.31 -3.40
CA GLU A 109 -19.38 -8.09 -4.32
C GLU A 109 -17.94 -8.15 -3.84
N TRP A 110 -17.40 -7.04 -3.31
CA TRP A 110 -16.07 -7.03 -2.71
C TRP A 110 -16.00 -7.85 -1.43
N GLU A 111 -17.01 -7.78 -0.56
CA GLU A 111 -17.08 -8.62 0.64
C GLU A 111 -17.21 -10.11 0.27
N SER A 112 -17.98 -10.43 -0.77
CA SER A 112 -18.11 -11.80 -1.31
C SER A 112 -16.77 -12.33 -1.80
N LEU A 113 -16.00 -11.52 -2.54
CA LEU A 113 -14.63 -11.85 -2.93
C LEU A 113 -13.74 -12.09 -1.70
N GLY A 114 -13.83 -11.22 -0.69
CA GLY A 114 -13.10 -11.36 0.56
C GLY A 114 -13.34 -12.71 1.24
N ARG A 115 -14.62 -13.08 1.44
CA ARG A 115 -15.00 -14.37 2.03
C ARG A 115 -14.50 -15.57 1.23
N ALA A 116 -14.60 -15.50 -0.11
CA ALA A 116 -14.15 -16.57 -0.99
C ALA A 116 -12.63 -16.81 -0.86
N HIS A 117 -11.84 -15.73 -0.81
CA HIS A 117 -10.39 -15.84 -0.62
C HIS A 117 -10.00 -16.22 0.80
N GLU A 118 -10.70 -15.78 1.85
CA GLU A 118 -10.45 -16.29 3.21
C GLU A 118 -10.67 -17.80 3.29
N GLN A 119 -11.74 -18.31 2.68
CA GLN A 119 -11.99 -19.74 2.64
C GLN A 119 -10.89 -20.47 1.86
N ALA A 120 -10.53 -19.99 0.67
CA ALA A 120 -9.45 -20.55 -0.11
C ALA A 120 -8.09 -20.51 0.62
N GLY A 121 -7.86 -19.50 1.46
CA GLY A 121 -6.69 -19.41 2.32
C GLY A 121 -6.67 -20.49 3.40
N ARG A 122 -7.80 -20.74 4.06
CA ARG A 122 -7.97 -21.84 5.02
C ARG A 122 -7.77 -23.21 4.36
N ASP A 123 -8.33 -23.40 3.17
CA ASP A 123 -8.20 -24.65 2.42
C ASP A 123 -6.73 -24.88 2.01
N ALA A 124 -6.03 -23.84 1.57
CA ALA A 124 -4.60 -23.92 1.26
C ALA A 124 -3.75 -24.27 2.50
N LEU A 125 -4.07 -23.75 3.69
CA LEU A 125 -3.41 -24.16 4.93
C LEU A 125 -3.67 -25.64 5.25
N ALA A 126 -4.90 -26.11 5.12
CA ALA A 126 -5.25 -27.52 5.34
C ALA A 126 -4.49 -28.46 4.39
N LEU A 127 -4.15 -27.99 3.18
CA LEU A 127 -3.35 -28.70 2.19
C LEU A 127 -1.83 -28.52 2.35
N GLY A 128 -1.36 -27.82 3.40
CA GLY A 128 0.06 -27.59 3.64
C GLY A 128 0.71 -26.61 2.65
N ARG A 129 -0.05 -25.65 2.11
CA ARG A 129 0.39 -24.66 1.11
C ARG A 129 0.41 -23.23 1.70
N PRO A 130 1.37 -22.91 2.60
CA PRO A 130 1.36 -21.64 3.34
C PRO A 130 1.55 -20.40 2.46
N ASN A 131 2.33 -20.49 1.37
CA ASN A 131 2.51 -19.37 0.45
C ASN A 131 1.21 -19.03 -0.31
N ASP A 132 0.47 -20.06 -0.72
CA ASP A 132 -0.83 -19.87 -1.37
C ASP A 132 -1.83 -19.28 -0.38
N ALA A 133 -1.86 -19.79 0.84
CA ALA A 133 -2.69 -19.25 1.90
C ALA A 133 -2.40 -17.78 2.18
N ALA A 134 -1.12 -17.39 2.28
CA ALA A 134 -0.71 -16.00 2.48
C ALA A 134 -1.27 -15.09 1.38
N ARG A 135 -1.12 -15.48 0.11
CA ARG A 135 -1.64 -14.72 -1.04
C ARG A 135 -3.16 -14.57 -0.97
N ARG A 136 -3.89 -15.65 -0.65
CA ARG A 136 -5.35 -15.63 -0.51
C ARG A 136 -5.80 -14.70 0.62
N PHE A 137 -5.17 -14.77 1.79
CA PHE A 137 -5.49 -13.89 2.91
C PHE A 137 -5.15 -12.42 2.63
N LEU A 138 -4.07 -12.12 1.91
CA LEU A 138 -3.77 -10.76 1.45
C LEU A 138 -4.83 -10.24 0.47
N THR A 139 -5.24 -11.04 -0.51
CA THR A 139 -6.33 -10.66 -1.44
C THR A 139 -7.65 -10.46 -0.70
N ALA A 140 -7.95 -11.30 0.30
CA ALA A 140 -9.13 -11.12 1.15
C ALA A 140 -9.09 -9.80 1.94
N SER A 141 -7.96 -9.49 2.55
CA SER A 141 -7.73 -8.22 3.24
C SER A 141 -7.97 -7.02 2.32
N ALA A 142 -7.40 -7.06 1.11
CA ALA A 142 -7.60 -6.02 0.10
C ALA A 142 -9.07 -5.90 -0.31
N ALA A 143 -9.75 -7.02 -0.54
CA ALA A 143 -11.17 -7.04 -0.92
C ALA A 143 -12.06 -6.41 0.16
N TYR A 144 -11.85 -6.73 1.44
CA TYR A 144 -12.57 -6.09 2.55
C TYR A 144 -12.26 -4.59 2.68
N ASN A 145 -11.01 -4.16 2.41
CA ASN A 145 -10.68 -2.74 2.33
C ASN A 145 -11.44 -2.04 1.19
N PHE A 146 -11.50 -2.63 0.01
CA PHE A 146 -12.25 -2.07 -1.11
C PHE A 146 -13.76 -2.06 -0.88
N ALA A 147 -14.32 -3.05 -0.18
CA ALA A 147 -15.74 -3.11 0.16
C ALA A 147 -16.21 -1.87 0.93
N GLN A 148 -15.39 -1.35 1.85
CA GLN A 148 -15.77 -0.21 2.69
C GLN A 148 -15.58 1.17 2.03
N TYR A 149 -14.98 1.26 0.84
CA TYR A 149 -14.68 2.55 0.17
C TYR A 149 -15.91 3.42 -0.07
N VAL A 150 -17.06 2.78 -0.30
CA VAL A 150 -18.33 3.46 -0.61
C VAL A 150 -19.25 3.58 0.60
N ILE A 151 -18.79 3.17 1.79
CA ILE A 151 -19.58 3.21 3.02
C ILE A 151 -19.21 4.45 3.83
N PHE A 152 -20.19 5.35 3.93
CA PHE A 152 -20.05 6.64 4.61
C PHE A 152 -20.91 6.75 5.87
N LEU A 153 -22.18 6.33 5.80
CA LEU A 153 -23.17 6.55 6.86
C LEU A 153 -23.42 5.32 7.73
N ASP A 154 -23.17 4.12 7.19
CA ASP A 154 -23.31 2.87 7.93
C ASP A 154 -22.00 2.53 8.66
N HIS A 155 -21.86 3.09 9.87
CA HIS A 155 -20.65 2.93 10.67
C HIS A 155 -20.44 1.49 11.16
N GLU A 156 -21.52 0.72 11.39
CA GLU A 156 -21.43 -0.66 11.85
C GLU A 156 -20.93 -1.58 10.73
N ARG A 157 -21.50 -1.45 9.52
CA ARG A 157 -21.02 -2.19 8.35
C ARG A 157 -19.58 -1.84 8.01
N LYS A 158 -19.21 -0.55 8.08
CA LYS A 158 -17.84 -0.10 7.86
C LYS A 158 -16.88 -0.71 8.88
N ARG A 159 -17.24 -0.71 10.16
CA ARG A 159 -16.46 -1.34 11.24
C ARG A 159 -16.30 -2.84 10.99
N ALA A 160 -17.37 -3.55 10.66
CA ALA A 160 -17.32 -4.99 10.41
C ALA A 160 -16.38 -5.36 9.24
N LEU A 161 -16.43 -4.60 8.13
CA LEU A 161 -15.52 -4.77 7.00
C LEU A 161 -14.08 -4.41 7.35
N HIS A 162 -13.86 -3.34 8.12
CA HIS A 162 -12.53 -2.99 8.60
C HIS A 162 -11.95 -4.10 9.48
N GLU A 163 -12.73 -4.64 10.42
CA GLU A 163 -12.28 -5.76 11.25
C GLU A 163 -12.00 -7.02 10.42
N ALA A 164 -12.79 -7.29 9.37
CA ALA A 164 -12.52 -8.38 8.44
C ALA A 164 -11.19 -8.18 7.68
N CYS A 165 -10.92 -6.97 7.20
CA CYS A 165 -9.65 -6.60 6.59
C CYS A 165 -8.46 -6.88 7.53
N VAL A 166 -8.53 -6.37 8.76
CA VAL A 166 -7.49 -6.58 9.79
C VAL A 166 -7.30 -8.06 10.11
N ARG A 167 -8.38 -8.83 10.28
CA ARG A 167 -8.32 -10.27 10.56
C ARG A 167 -7.68 -11.05 9.42
N ALA A 168 -8.08 -10.80 8.17
CA ALA A 168 -7.52 -11.48 7.01
C ALA A 168 -6.01 -11.20 6.88
N TYR A 169 -5.58 -9.94 7.05
CA TYR A 169 -4.15 -9.63 7.05
C TYR A 169 -3.39 -10.31 8.19
N ALA A 170 -3.97 -10.37 9.39
CA ALA A 170 -3.36 -11.06 10.53
C ALA A 170 -3.19 -12.58 10.29
N GLN A 171 -4.06 -13.20 9.47
CA GLN A 171 -3.89 -14.59 9.04
C GLN A 171 -2.76 -14.76 8.02
N ALA A 172 -2.56 -13.77 7.13
CA ALA A 172 -1.42 -13.76 6.22
C ALA A 172 -0.09 -13.53 6.95
N ALA A 173 -0.09 -12.64 7.94
CA ALA A 173 1.10 -12.10 8.61
C ALA A 173 2.20 -13.14 8.98
N PRO A 174 1.90 -14.25 9.68
CA PRO A 174 2.93 -15.25 10.02
C PRO A 174 3.42 -16.08 8.83
N LEU A 175 2.68 -16.09 7.71
CA LEU A 175 2.99 -16.88 6.51
C LEU A 175 3.89 -16.12 5.53
N LEU A 176 4.06 -14.81 5.73
CA LEU A 176 4.88 -13.95 4.88
C LEU A 176 6.38 -14.23 5.03
N ARG A 177 7.17 -13.81 4.04
CA ARG A 177 8.64 -13.90 4.06
C ARG A 177 9.27 -12.55 3.74
N PRO A 178 9.92 -11.86 4.69
CA PRO A 178 9.95 -12.17 6.13
C PRO A 178 8.55 -12.06 6.78
N PRO A 179 8.30 -12.77 7.90
CA PRO A 179 7.02 -12.74 8.58
C PRO A 179 6.73 -11.34 9.13
N ALA A 180 5.45 -11.00 9.19
CA ALA A 180 4.95 -9.80 9.83
C ALA A 180 4.61 -10.12 11.28
N THR A 181 5.39 -9.59 12.21
CA THR A 181 5.17 -9.78 13.65
C THR A 181 4.34 -8.64 14.21
N PRO A 182 3.37 -8.90 15.10
CA PRO A 182 2.62 -7.83 15.77
C PRO A 182 3.57 -6.84 16.45
N PHE A 183 3.30 -5.55 16.26
CA PHE A 183 4.05 -4.45 16.84
C PHE A 183 3.08 -3.53 17.59
N GLU A 184 3.37 -3.25 18.85
CA GLU A 184 2.53 -2.42 19.70
C GLU A 184 3.35 -1.30 20.33
N VAL A 185 2.84 -0.07 20.25
CA VAL A 185 3.45 1.11 20.86
C VAL A 185 2.40 1.87 21.67
N PRO A 186 2.65 2.13 22.97
CA PRO A 186 1.82 3.02 23.75
C PRO A 186 1.85 4.44 23.17
N TYR A 187 0.67 5.03 22.97
CA TYR A 187 0.51 6.41 22.52
C TYR A 187 -0.62 7.09 23.28
N ARG A 188 -0.25 7.96 24.23
CA ARG A 188 -1.18 8.59 25.17
C ARG A 188 -2.00 7.53 25.91
N ARG A 189 -3.33 7.51 25.75
CA ARG A 189 -4.27 6.56 26.35
C ARG A 189 -4.61 5.36 25.46
N HIS A 190 -3.93 5.22 24.33
CA HIS A 190 -4.22 4.21 23.32
C HIS A 190 -2.98 3.39 23.00
N THR A 191 -3.17 2.16 22.53
CA THR A 191 -2.09 1.34 21.97
C THR A 191 -2.19 1.41 20.45
N MET A 192 -1.14 1.92 19.80
CA MET A 192 -1.01 1.84 18.36
C MET A 192 -0.55 0.43 17.99
N ARG A 193 -1.27 -0.19 17.05
CA ARG A 193 -1.03 -1.56 16.60
C ARG A 193 -0.59 -1.53 15.15
N GLY A 194 0.49 -2.24 14.86
CA GLY A 194 1.04 -2.39 13.53
C GLY A 194 1.71 -3.74 13.35
N PHE A 195 2.47 -3.87 12.28
CA PHE A 195 3.28 -5.05 12.01
C PHE A 195 4.73 -4.67 11.70
N LEU A 196 5.67 -5.31 12.39
CA LEU A 196 7.10 -5.23 12.11
C LEU A 196 7.50 -6.35 11.15
N ARG A 197 8.22 -6.00 10.08
CA ARG A 197 8.88 -6.96 9.20
C ARG A 197 10.34 -6.63 9.11
N VAL A 198 11.18 -7.64 9.32
CA VAL A 198 12.63 -7.44 9.37
C VAL A 198 13.30 -8.31 8.30
N PRO A 199 13.98 -7.71 7.30
CA PRO A 199 14.59 -8.49 6.22
C PRO A 199 15.75 -9.32 6.75
N PRO A 200 16.13 -10.41 6.05
CA PRO A 200 17.33 -11.16 6.37
C PRO A 200 18.59 -10.30 6.13
N GLY A 201 19.72 -10.66 6.75
CA GLY A 201 21.01 -10.01 6.54
C GLY A 201 21.55 -9.25 7.76
N ARG A 202 22.43 -8.27 7.48
CA ARG A 202 23.21 -7.57 8.52
C ARG A 202 22.30 -6.81 9.49
N ARG A 203 22.66 -6.87 10.78
CA ARG A 203 21.98 -6.17 11.88
C ARG A 203 22.89 -5.08 12.48
N PRO A 204 22.31 -3.99 13.03
CA PRO A 204 20.89 -3.62 12.98
C PRO A 204 20.46 -3.21 11.55
N ALA A 205 19.22 -3.52 11.16
CA ALA A 205 18.67 -3.06 9.90
C ALA A 205 18.05 -1.66 10.07
N PRO A 206 18.21 -0.73 9.11
CA PRO A 206 17.45 0.52 9.10
C PRO A 206 15.94 0.22 9.01
N VAL A 207 15.13 1.04 9.68
CA VAL A 207 13.67 0.85 9.78
C VAL A 207 12.94 2.02 9.11
N VAL A 208 11.92 1.71 8.30
CA VAL A 208 10.98 2.66 7.74
C VAL A 208 9.61 2.46 8.40
N VAL A 209 9.04 3.52 8.94
CA VAL A 209 7.66 3.52 9.46
C VAL A 209 6.74 4.11 8.40
N LEU A 210 5.77 3.34 7.94
CA LEU A 210 4.84 3.76 6.90
C LEU A 210 3.52 4.20 7.52
N PHE A 211 2.99 5.32 7.03
CA PHE A 211 1.68 5.83 7.40
C PHE A 211 0.83 5.97 6.14
N HIS A 212 -0.44 5.61 6.26
CA HIS A 212 -1.42 5.77 5.20
C HIS A 212 -2.13 7.13 5.28
N GLY A 213 -2.84 7.49 4.20
CA GLY A 213 -3.79 8.61 4.21
C GLY A 213 -5.14 8.26 4.86
N THR A 214 -6.07 9.21 4.81
CA THR A 214 -7.38 9.14 5.50
C THR A 214 -8.30 8.03 5.03
N ASN A 215 -8.16 7.58 3.77
CA ASN A 215 -9.08 6.62 3.14
C ASN A 215 -8.48 5.23 2.95
N ALA A 216 -7.34 4.96 3.58
CA ALA A 216 -6.62 3.70 3.49
C ALA A 216 -6.50 3.03 4.87
N VAL A 217 -6.04 1.79 4.89
CA VAL A 217 -5.78 0.99 6.11
C VAL A 217 -4.36 0.46 6.08
N LYS A 218 -3.75 0.24 7.25
CA LYS A 218 -2.31 -0.08 7.34
C LYS A 218 -1.99 -1.36 6.58
N GLU A 219 -2.94 -2.29 6.51
CA GLU A 219 -2.87 -3.52 5.73
C GLU A 219 -2.65 -3.28 4.22
N GLU A 220 -3.09 -2.15 3.68
CA GLU A 220 -2.87 -1.75 2.27
C GLU A 220 -1.39 -1.42 1.99
N LEU A 221 -0.62 -1.08 3.03
CA LEU A 221 0.81 -0.73 2.92
C LEU A 221 1.70 -1.97 2.73
N HIS A 222 1.13 -3.18 2.70
CA HIS A 222 1.85 -4.43 2.53
C HIS A 222 2.81 -4.41 1.32
N TRP A 223 2.34 -4.00 0.15
CA TRP A 223 3.13 -4.04 -1.08
C TRP A 223 4.22 -2.96 -1.12
N TRP A 224 4.00 -1.84 -0.44
CA TRP A 224 5.05 -0.85 -0.18
C TRP A 224 6.11 -1.43 0.76
N SER A 225 5.67 -2.17 1.78
CA SER A 225 6.56 -2.87 2.68
C SER A 225 7.41 -3.92 1.95
N GLU A 226 6.84 -4.72 1.03
CA GLU A 226 7.60 -5.68 0.22
C GLU A 226 8.76 -5.01 -0.52
N ALA A 227 8.49 -3.92 -1.23
CA ALA A 227 9.51 -3.20 -1.98
C ALA A 227 10.65 -2.66 -1.07
N LEU A 228 10.35 -2.24 0.15
CA LEU A 228 11.37 -1.78 1.11
C LEU A 228 12.19 -2.94 1.68
N LEU A 229 11.54 -4.07 1.97
CA LEU A 229 12.19 -5.28 2.48
C LEU A 229 13.19 -5.85 1.47
N GLU A 230 12.86 -5.85 0.17
CA GLU A 230 13.77 -6.23 -0.92
C GLU A 230 15.07 -5.41 -0.94
N ARG A 231 15.04 -4.19 -0.39
CA ARG A 231 16.18 -3.27 -0.31
C ARG A 231 16.93 -3.35 1.03
N GLY A 232 16.61 -4.35 1.86
CA GLY A 232 17.23 -4.54 3.17
C GLY A 232 16.75 -3.55 4.25
N LEU A 233 15.61 -2.88 4.02
CA LEU A 233 14.99 -1.98 4.99
C LEU A 233 13.90 -2.73 5.77
N ALA A 234 13.99 -2.73 7.10
CA ALA A 234 12.90 -3.18 7.96
C ALA A 234 11.72 -2.21 7.88
N THR A 235 10.52 -2.70 8.11
CA THR A 235 9.29 -1.91 7.96
C THR A 235 8.38 -2.06 9.16
N ILE A 236 7.71 -0.96 9.50
CA ILE A 236 6.57 -0.93 10.42
C ILE A 236 5.41 -0.32 9.65
N ILE A 237 4.31 -1.06 9.53
CA ILE A 237 3.03 -0.58 8.97
C ILE A 237 1.98 -0.52 10.07
#